data_AF-A0AA92EUV2-F1
#
_entry.id   AF-A0AA92EUV2-F1
#
_cell.length_a   1.000
_cell.length_b   1.000
_cell.length_c   1.000
_cell.angle_alpha   90.00
_cell.angle_beta   90.00
_cell.angle_gamma   90.00
#
_symmetry.space_group_name_H-M   'P 1'
#
loop_
_entity.id
_entity.type
_entity.pdbx_description
1 polymer ?
#
loop_
_entity_poly.entity_id
_entity_poly.type
_entity_poly.pdbx_seq_one_letter_code
_entity_poly.pdbx_strand_id
1 'polypeptide(L)'
;MKSNDYSLVNVDTSIKPISLSDATRIQENIEDYGCEVLSLRDETWITSVCQWMGGYWDVLIDLYTVEEGRSDLALSVRVYEHGSEFEFEVMSVHVE
;
A
#
# COMPACT_ATOMS: atom_id res chain seq x y z
N MET A 1 3.59 -13.07 -20.90
CA MET A 1 3.90 -11.89 -20.07
C MET A 1 2.81 -10.87 -20.34
N LYS A 2 1.80 -10.78 -19.46
CA LYS A 2 0.82 -9.70 -19.55
C LYS A 2 1.51 -8.47 -18.95
N SER A 3 1.86 -7.52 -19.80
CA SER A 3 2.29 -6.19 -19.38
C SER A 3 1.05 -5.50 -18.81
N ASN A 4 0.87 -5.52 -17.49
CA ASN A 4 -0.09 -4.61 -16.87
C ASN A 4 0.49 -3.21 -17.01
N ASP A 5 -0.18 -2.39 -17.81
CA ASP A 5 0.17 -1.00 -18.02
C ASP A 5 -0.26 -0.20 -16.79
N TYR A 6 0.59 -0.16 -15.75
CA TYR A 6 0.41 0.67 -14.55
C TYR A 6 0.77 2.13 -14.85
N SER A 7 0.34 2.65 -16.00
CA SER A 7 0.33 4.09 -16.24
C SER A 7 -0.40 4.73 -15.07
N LEU A 8 0.32 5.54 -14.29
CA LEU A 8 -0.14 6.16 -13.05
C LEU A 8 -1.50 6.83 -13.28
N VAL A 9 -2.57 6.13 -12.94
CA VAL A 9 -3.94 6.59 -13.15
C VAL A 9 -4.19 7.69 -12.13
N ASN A 10 -4.18 8.93 -12.61
CA ASN A 10 -4.76 10.10 -11.96
C ASN A 10 -4.52 10.12 -10.43
N VAL A 11 -3.25 10.24 -10.05
CA VAL A 11 -2.82 10.22 -8.66
C VAL A 11 -3.51 11.39 -7.95
N ASP A 12 -4.40 11.06 -7.00
CA ASP A 12 -4.96 12.03 -6.08
C ASP A 12 -3.81 12.89 -5.52
N THR A 13 -3.99 14.21 -5.47
CA THR A 13 -2.95 15.12 -4.98
C THR A 13 -2.52 14.85 -3.53
N SER A 14 -3.32 14.08 -2.79
CA SER A 14 -2.97 13.57 -1.45
C SER A 14 -1.92 12.45 -1.46
N ILE A 15 -1.56 11.86 -2.61
CA ILE A 15 -0.55 10.79 -2.67
C ILE A 15 0.78 11.39 -3.14
N LYS A 16 1.83 11.21 -2.34
CA LYS A 16 3.17 11.64 -2.73
C LYS A 16 3.67 10.86 -3.95
N PRO A 17 4.44 11.50 -4.84
CA PRO A 17 5.06 10.79 -5.96
C PRO A 17 5.95 9.65 -5.48
N ILE A 18 5.79 8.48 -6.09
CA ILE A 18 6.64 7.31 -5.86
C ILE A 18 7.78 7.33 -6.89
N SER A 19 9.00 7.03 -6.46
CA SER A 19 10.13 6.91 -7.39
C SER A 19 9.90 5.74 -8.35
N LEU A 20 10.44 5.81 -9.57
CA LEU A 20 10.32 4.71 -10.53
C LEU A 20 10.89 3.40 -9.97
N SER A 21 12.03 3.47 -9.27
CA SER A 21 12.64 2.30 -8.62
C SER A 21 11.76 1.68 -7.54
N ASP A 22 11.10 2.50 -6.72
CA ASP A 22 10.20 1.98 -5.68
C ASP A 22 8.91 1.43 -6.27
N ALA A 23 8.36 2.11 -7.29
CA ALA A 23 7.18 1.62 -8.01
C ALA A 23 7.46 0.26 -8.67
N THR A 24 8.61 0.10 -9.33
CA THR A 24 9.04 -1.17 -9.91
C THR A 24 9.21 -2.25 -8.83
N ARG A 25 9.87 -1.94 -7.71
CA ARG A 25 10.04 -2.90 -6.61
C ARG A 25 8.71 -3.33 -5.99
N ILE A 26 7.79 -2.39 -5.79
CA ILE A 26 6.44 -2.69 -5.28
C ILE A 26 5.68 -3.58 -6.26
N GLN A 27 5.75 -3.26 -7.56
CA GLN A 27 5.13 -4.06 -8.61
C GLN A 27 5.70 -5.48 -8.62
N GLU A 28 7.03 -5.63 -8.65
CA GLU A 28 7.70 -6.92 -8.65
C GLU A 28 7.31 -7.74 -7.41
N ASN A 29 7.28 -7.13 -6.23
CA ASN A 29 6.84 -7.82 -5.00
C ASN A 29 5.39 -8.34 -5.08
N ILE A 30 4.47 -7.57 -5.66
CA ILE A 30 3.07 -7.99 -5.85
C ILE A 30 2.98 -9.09 -6.91
N GLU A 31 3.69 -8.95 -8.02
CA GLU A 31 3.66 -9.92 -9.12
C GLU A 31 4.31 -11.25 -8.72
N ASP A 32 5.43 -11.21 -8.00
CA ASP A 32 6.15 -12.39 -7.49
C ASP A 32 5.35 -13.13 -6.42
N TYR A 33 4.48 -12.43 -5.68
CA TYR A 33 3.55 -13.05 -4.74
C TYR A 33 2.55 -13.98 -5.45
N GLY A 34 2.13 -13.61 -6.66
CA GLY A 34 1.36 -14.47 -7.55
C GLY A 34 -0.14 -14.59 -7.25
N CYS A 35 -0.66 -13.87 -6.25
CA CYS A 35 -2.09 -13.82 -5.91
C CYS A 35 -2.71 -12.46 -6.29
N GLU A 36 -4.02 -12.42 -6.51
CA GLU A 36 -4.73 -11.20 -6.88
C GLU A 36 -5.07 -10.38 -5.63
N VAL A 37 -4.42 -9.23 -5.46
CA VAL A 37 -4.68 -8.29 -4.35
C VAL A 37 -6.06 -7.64 -4.50
N LEU A 38 -6.81 -7.64 -3.41
CA LEU A 38 -8.14 -7.06 -3.30
C LEU A 38 -8.11 -5.61 -2.81
N SER A 39 -9.16 -4.85 -3.12
CA SER A 39 -9.41 -3.57 -2.47
C SER A 39 -9.52 -3.72 -0.96
N LEU A 40 -9.03 -2.71 -0.22
CA LEU A 40 -9.10 -2.67 1.25
C LEU A 40 -10.55 -2.75 1.72
N ARG A 41 -10.83 -3.68 2.65
CA ARG A 41 -12.18 -3.92 3.21
C ARG A 41 -12.21 -3.50 4.67
N ASP A 42 -13.39 -3.50 5.29
CA ASP A 42 -13.53 -3.17 6.72
C ASP A 42 -12.70 -4.11 7.61
N GLU A 43 -12.56 -5.39 7.23
CA GLU A 43 -11.79 -6.37 7.99
C GLU A 43 -10.28 -6.09 7.97
N THR A 44 -9.78 -5.40 6.96
CA THR A 44 -8.36 -4.97 6.89
C THR A 44 -7.99 -4.17 8.13
N TRP A 45 -8.85 -3.24 8.55
CA TRP A 45 -8.54 -2.33 9.64
C TRP A 45 -8.58 -2.97 11.03
N ILE A 46 -9.12 -4.19 11.14
CA ILE A 46 -9.14 -4.94 12.40
C ILE A 46 -7.74 -5.42 12.78
N THR A 47 -6.90 -5.69 11.77
CA THR A 47 -5.60 -6.35 11.95
C THR A 47 -4.41 -5.45 11.61
N SER A 48 -4.65 -4.39 10.82
CA SER A 48 -3.68 -3.32 10.57
C SER A 48 -3.22 -2.61 11.84
N VAL A 49 -1.98 -2.12 11.82
CA VAL A 49 -1.36 -1.39 12.93
C VAL A 49 -1.06 0.05 12.50
N CYS A 50 -1.29 1.00 13.41
CA CYS A 50 -0.86 2.38 13.24
C CYS A 50 -0.09 2.87 14.47
N GLN A 51 1.02 3.57 14.22
CA GLN A 51 1.85 4.14 15.27
C GLN A 51 2.20 5.59 14.97
N TRP A 52 1.99 6.47 15.95
CA TRP A 52 2.39 7.87 15.82
C TRP A 52 3.91 8.01 15.99
N MET A 53 4.56 8.64 15.00
CA MET A 53 6.02 8.81 14.96
C MET A 53 6.48 10.25 15.25
N GLY A 54 5.60 11.13 15.75
CA GLY A 54 5.94 12.52 16.09
C GLY A 54 5.82 13.52 14.92
N GLY A 55 5.23 13.11 13.80
CA GLY A 55 5.00 13.96 12.63
C GLY A 55 4.24 13.27 11.50
N TYR A 56 4.15 11.94 11.54
CA TYR A 56 3.31 11.12 10.68
C TYR A 56 2.87 9.87 11.45
N TRP A 57 1.81 9.23 10.97
CA TRP A 57 1.46 7.86 11.34
C TRP A 57 2.25 6.89 10.48
N ASP A 58 2.98 5.97 11.10
CA ASP A 58 3.50 4.79 10.44
C ASP A 58 2.38 3.74 10.45
N VAL A 59 1.91 3.35 9.27
CA VAL A 59 0.74 2.50 9.10
C VAL A 59 1.13 1.26 8.32
N LEU A 60 0.77 0.12 8.88
CA LEU A 60 1.02 -1.19 8.32
C LEU A 60 -0.33 -1.85 8.07
N ILE A 61 -0.64 -2.07 6.79
CA ILE A 61 -1.97 -2.46 6.33
C ILE A 61 -1.90 -3.88 5.80
N ASP A 62 -2.62 -4.80 6.45
CA ASP A 62 -2.73 -6.18 5.97
C ASP A 62 -3.49 -6.22 4.64
N LEU A 63 -2.87 -6.83 3.62
CA LEU A 63 -3.49 -7.01 2.33
C LEU A 63 -4.24 -8.34 2.26
N TYR A 64 -5.30 -8.32 1.46
CA TYR A 64 -6.13 -9.49 1.23
C TYR A 64 -6.03 -9.90 -0.22
N THR A 65 -6.02 -11.21 -0.48
CA THR A 65 -5.98 -11.78 -1.82
C THR A 65 -7.24 -12.59 -2.11
N VAL A 66 -7.57 -12.75 -3.39
CA VAL A 66 -8.70 -13.58 -3.84
C VAL A 66 -8.52 -15.02 -3.36
N GLU A 67 -7.29 -15.51 -3.40
CA GLU A 67 -6.93 -16.90 -3.14
C GLU A 67 -6.93 -17.26 -1.66
N GLU A 68 -6.46 -16.37 -0.78
CA GLU A 68 -6.16 -16.70 0.61
C GLU A 68 -7.06 -15.97 1.62
N GLY A 69 -7.79 -14.95 1.18
CA GLY A 69 -8.40 -14.02 2.12
C GLY A 69 -7.31 -13.14 2.73
N ARG A 70 -7.06 -13.22 4.04
CA ARG A 70 -5.97 -12.45 4.66
C ARG A 70 -4.63 -13.07 4.25
N SER A 71 -3.85 -12.32 3.48
CA SER A 71 -2.52 -12.75 3.03
C SER A 71 -1.45 -12.42 4.08
N ASP A 72 -0.22 -12.85 3.83
CA ASP A 72 0.99 -12.39 4.54
C ASP A 72 1.61 -11.15 3.86
N LEU A 73 0.99 -10.57 2.83
CA LEU A 73 1.39 -9.28 2.29
C LEU A 73 0.89 -8.12 3.16
N ALA A 74 1.77 -7.14 3.37
CA ALA A 74 1.43 -5.88 3.99
C ALA A 74 1.88 -4.68 3.14
N LEU A 75 1.06 -3.63 3.20
CA LEU A 75 1.33 -2.31 2.63
C LEU A 75 1.80 -1.38 3.76
N SER A 76 3.02 -0.86 3.63
CA SER A 76 3.58 0.16 4.53
C SER A 76 3.34 1.55 3.96
N VAL A 77 2.68 2.41 4.74
CA VAL A 77 2.32 3.79 4.37
C VAL A 77 2.67 4.72 5.51
N ARG A 78 3.23 5.88 5.17
CA ARG A 78 3.25 7.02 6.08
C ARG A 78 2.08 7.93 5.79
N VAL A 79 1.34 8.29 6.82
CA VAL A 79 0.21 9.22 6.72
C VAL A 79 0.55 10.51 7.46
N TYR A 80 0.56 11.61 6.73
CA TYR A 80 0.81 12.95 7.24
C TYR A 80 -0.53 13.66 7.45
N GLU A 81 -0.72 14.27 8.61
CA GLU A 81 -1.91 15.06 8.91
C GLU A 81 -1.65 16.54 8.62
N HIS A 82 -2.47 17.13 7.75
CA HIS A 82 -2.43 18.55 7.40
C HIS A 82 -3.77 19.20 7.74
N GLY A 83 -4.05 19.32 9.04
CA GLY A 83 -5.33 19.86 9.52
C GLY A 83 -6.48 18.89 9.27
N SER A 84 -7.35 19.20 8.30
CA SER A 84 -8.45 18.31 7.88
C SER A 84 -8.10 17.41 6.69
N GLU A 85 -6.90 17.56 6.15
CA GLU A 85 -6.42 16.82 4.99
C GLU A 85 -5.36 15.80 5.41
N PHE A 86 -5.22 14.75 4.60
CA PHE A 86 -4.20 13.72 4.78
C PHE A 86 -3.35 13.64 3.53
N GLU A 87 -2.06 13.36 3.71
CA GLU A 87 -1.13 13.06 2.64
C GLU A 87 -0.50 11.69 2.88
N PHE A 88 -0.40 10.87 1.84
CA PHE A 88 -0.01 9.46 1.90
C PHE A 88 1.29 9.24 1.14
N GLU A 89 2.24 8.59 1.79
CA GLU A 89 3.51 8.18 1.19
C GLU A 89 3.63 6.66 1.27
N VAL A 90 3.53 6.00 0.12
CA VAL A 90 3.67 4.54 0.02
C VAL A 90 5.15 4.18 0.10
N MET A 91 5.52 3.38 1.09
CA MET A 91 6.91 3.00 1.35
C MET A 91 7.26 1.65 0.70
N SER A 92 6.39 0.66 0.85
CA SER A 92 6.59 -0.69 0.33
C SER A 92 5.32 -1.53 0.35
N VAL A 93 5.32 -2.58 -0.47
CA VAL A 93 4.50 -3.79 -0.29
C VAL A 93 5.46 -4.95 -0.12
N HIS A 94 5.27 -5.78 0.90
CA HIS A 94 6.19 -6.87 1.25
C HIS A 94 5.48 -7.95 2.07
N VAL A 95 6.14 -9.10 2.22
CA VAL A 95 5.67 -10.20 3.07
C VAL A 95 6.10 -9.96 4.53
N GLU A 96 5.22 -10.26 5.48
CA GLU A 96 5.43 -10.19 6.95
C GLU A 96 5.59 -11.54 7.64
#